data_AF-A0A7C1WJD0-F1
#
_entry.id   AF-A0A7C1WJD0-F1
#
_cell.length_a   1.000
_cell.length_b   1.000
_cell.length_c   1.000
_cell.angle_alpha   90.00
_cell.angle_beta   90.00
_cell.angle_gamma   90.00
#
_symmetry.space_group_name_H-M   'P 1'
#
loop_
_entity.id
_entity.type
_entity.pdbx_description
1 polymer ?
#
loop_
_entity_poly.entity_id
_entity_poly.type
_entity_poly.pdbx_seq_one_letter_code
_entity_poly.pdbx_strand_id
1 'polypeptide(L)'
;MEKIKGTVEKANARGIKLDGKWYNYSKFMEDDIPKVSEGDRVEVDISGDWIKGVKILSHRPSELVEDRESYFTEKRKRDLERQIVVTRLACLNTATEILKSHARPIKAKSLFRVAEELENWVWRGLKREIERDIEEDRMELEGEE
;
A
#
# COMPACT_ATOMS: atom_id res chain seq x y z
N MET A 1 37.21 9.56 18.81
CA MET A 1 36.17 8.98 17.94
C MET A 1 35.44 10.13 17.31
N GLU A 2 35.31 10.10 16.00
CA GLU A 2 34.69 11.13 15.19
C GLU A 2 33.34 10.63 14.68
N LYS A 3 32.33 11.51 14.61
CA LYS A 3 31.01 11.17 14.07
C LYS A 3 30.84 11.81 12.71
N ILE A 4 30.56 11.00 11.69
CA ILE A 4 30.29 11.47 10.34
C ILE A 4 28.86 11.12 9.96
N LYS A 5 28.14 12.07 9.36
CA LYS A 5 26.82 11.85 8.76
C LYS A 5 26.94 11.94 7.26
N GLY A 6 26.34 11.00 6.54
CA GLY A 6 26.39 10.98 5.09
C GLY A 6 25.35 10.05 4.49
N THR A 7 25.28 10.06 3.15
CA THR A 7 24.47 9.11 2.38
C THR A 7 25.40 8.03 1.85
N VAL A 8 25.01 6.78 2.00
CA VAL A 8 25.80 5.64 1.51
C VAL A 8 25.79 5.64 -0.01
N GLU A 9 26.94 5.94 -0.61
CA GLU A 9 27.09 5.87 -2.08
C GLU A 9 27.19 4.42 -2.56
N LYS A 10 27.93 3.59 -1.81
CA LYS A 10 28.16 2.17 -2.09
C LYS A 10 28.32 1.40 -0.78
N ALA A 11 27.81 0.17 -0.75
CA ALA A 11 27.94 -0.72 0.40
C ALA A 11 28.40 -2.12 -0.01
N ASN A 12 29.26 -2.75 0.79
CA ASN A 12 29.58 -4.17 0.67
C ASN A 12 29.79 -4.81 2.05
N ALA A 13 30.14 -6.08 2.08
CA ALA A 13 30.35 -6.83 3.33
C ALA A 13 31.50 -6.30 4.22
N ARG A 14 32.40 -5.47 3.68
CA ARG A 14 33.61 -5.00 4.37
C ARG A 14 33.55 -3.53 4.76
N GLY A 15 32.63 -2.76 4.19
CA GLY A 15 32.55 -1.32 4.46
C GLY A 15 31.52 -0.59 3.62
N ILE A 16 31.53 0.73 3.77
CA ILE A 16 30.66 1.66 3.06
C ILE A 16 31.45 2.84 2.51
N LYS A 17 30.93 3.46 1.46
CA LYS A 17 31.45 4.70 0.88
C LYS A 17 30.57 5.87 1.27
N LEU A 18 31.18 6.90 1.85
CA LEU A 18 30.54 8.15 2.25
C LEU A 18 31.36 9.32 1.69
N ASP A 19 30.71 10.28 1.03
CA ASP A 19 31.30 11.50 0.47
C ASP A 19 32.62 11.24 -0.29
N GLY A 20 32.63 10.25 -1.18
CA GLY A 20 33.80 9.89 -1.97
C GLY A 20 34.87 9.05 -1.23
N LYS A 21 34.84 8.91 0.10
CA LYS A 21 35.83 8.15 0.89
C LYS A 21 35.27 6.78 1.32
N TRP A 22 36.13 5.75 1.26
CA TRP A 22 35.80 4.40 1.70
C TRP A 22 36.16 4.20 3.18
N TYR A 23 35.25 3.63 3.96
CA TYR A 23 35.43 3.31 5.36
C TYR A 23 35.12 1.84 5.61
N ASN A 24 36.02 1.13 6.29
CA ASN A 24 35.88 -0.31 6.54
C ASN A 24 35.28 -0.58 7.92
N TYR A 25 34.48 -1.63 8.04
CA TYR A 25 34.02 -2.12 9.33
C TYR A 25 35.20 -2.62 10.16
N SER A 26 35.20 -2.24 11.43
CA SER A 26 36.15 -2.77 12.40
C SER A 26 35.95 -4.28 12.55
N LYS A 27 37.05 -5.04 12.67
CA LYS A 27 37.02 -6.48 12.98
C LYS A 27 36.22 -6.87 14.23
N PHE A 28 35.99 -5.91 15.11
CA PHE A 28 35.19 -6.08 16.33
C PHE A 28 33.68 -5.90 16.11
N MET A 29 33.25 -5.69 14.86
CA MET A 29 31.84 -5.53 14.49
C MET A 29 31.32 -6.72 13.65
N GLU A 30 32.09 -7.80 13.47
CA GLU A 30 31.74 -8.88 12.50
C GLU A 30 30.33 -9.44 12.66
N ASP A 31 29.82 -9.56 13.90
CA ASP A 31 28.46 -10.04 14.19
C ASP A 31 27.41 -8.92 14.24
N ASP A 32 27.82 -7.65 14.31
CA ASP A 32 26.99 -6.47 14.53
C ASP A 32 27.02 -5.49 13.34
N ILE A 33 27.39 -5.96 12.13
CA ILE A 33 27.37 -5.11 10.93
C ILE A 33 25.91 -4.89 10.52
N PRO A 34 25.36 -3.67 10.62
CA PRO A 34 23.99 -3.43 10.19
C PRO A 34 23.91 -3.55 8.66
N LYS A 35 22.76 -4.05 8.18
CA LYS A 35 22.47 -4.10 6.74
C LYS A 35 22.16 -2.70 6.23
N VAL A 36 23.20 -2.02 5.76
CA VAL A 36 23.10 -0.70 5.15
C VAL A 36 22.95 -0.84 3.62
N SER A 37 22.00 -0.12 3.04
CA SER A 37 21.77 -0.10 1.59
C SER A 37 22.32 1.16 0.94
N GLU A 38 22.61 1.11 -0.35
CA GLU A 38 22.97 2.29 -1.13
C GLU A 38 21.81 3.30 -1.14
N GLY A 39 22.11 4.56 -0.82
CA GLY A 39 21.14 5.63 -0.65
C GLY A 39 20.61 5.81 0.77
N ASP A 40 20.94 4.92 1.71
CA ASP A 40 20.60 5.12 3.13
C ASP A 40 21.36 6.31 3.70
N ARG A 41 20.71 7.08 4.56
CA ARG A 41 21.35 8.16 5.32
C ARG A 41 21.79 7.61 6.67
N VAL A 42 23.06 7.75 7.00
CA VAL A 42 23.66 7.14 8.20
C VAL A 42 24.47 8.15 9.01
N GLU A 43 24.59 7.88 10.30
CA GLU A 43 25.61 8.42 11.20
C GLU A 43 26.59 7.28 11.54
N VAL A 44 27.89 7.51 11.36
CA VAL A 44 28.93 6.52 11.65
C VAL A 44 29.93 7.02 12.67
N ASP A 45 30.32 6.15 13.60
CA ASP A 45 31.38 6.38 14.57
C ASP A 45 32.71 5.87 14.00
N ILE A 46 33.69 6.77 13.87
CA ILE A 46 34.97 6.50 13.21
C ILE A 46 36.13 6.61 14.21
N SER A 47 37.05 5.66 14.11
CA SER A 47 38.36 5.70 14.76
C SER A 47 39.45 5.42 13.72
N GLY A 48 40.13 6.48 13.25
CA GLY A 48 41.04 6.40 12.10
C GLY A 48 40.27 6.18 10.81
N ASP A 49 40.51 5.07 10.13
CA ASP A 49 39.77 4.66 8.92
C ASP A 49 38.77 3.53 9.18
N TRP A 50 38.51 3.22 10.46
CA TRP A 50 37.65 2.11 10.87
C TRP A 50 36.32 2.60 11.45
N ILE A 51 35.22 2.03 10.94
CA ILE A 51 33.88 2.19 11.49
C ILE A 51 33.76 1.34 12.76
N LYS A 52 33.26 1.94 13.83
CA LYS A 52 33.01 1.30 15.13
C LYS A 52 31.52 1.20 15.49
N GLY A 53 30.69 1.97 14.80
CA GLY A 53 29.24 1.98 14.98
C GLY A 53 28.60 2.62 13.77
N VAL A 54 27.41 2.13 13.40
CA VAL A 54 26.59 2.70 12.34
C VAL A 54 25.17 2.83 12.88
N LYS A 55 24.60 4.03 12.75
CA LYS A 55 23.21 4.32 13.04
C LYS A 55 22.53 4.77 11.74
N ILE A 56 21.56 4.00 11.28
CA ILE A 56 20.74 4.38 10.12
C ILE A 56 19.78 5.48 10.58
N LEU A 57 19.86 6.65 9.93
CA LEU A 57 19.02 7.81 10.22
C LEU A 57 17.74 7.77 9.39
N SER A 58 17.83 7.30 8.15
CA SER A 58 16.70 7.05 7.26
C SER A 58 17.12 6.07 6.17
N HIS A 59 16.25 5.14 5.81
CA HIS A 59 16.47 4.32 4.62
C HIS A 59 16.24 5.14 3.35
N ARG A 60 16.87 4.74 2.23
CA ARG A 60 16.50 5.26 0.91
C ARG A 60 14.99 5.08 0.74
N PRO A 61 14.25 6.08 0.22
CA PRO A 61 12.89 5.87 -0.25
C PRO A 61 12.92 4.72 -1.25
N SER A 62 12.39 3.57 -0.86
CA SER A 62 12.29 2.42 -1.74
C SER A 62 11.25 2.77 -2.79
N GLU A 63 11.66 2.94 -4.05
CA GLU A 63 10.77 3.11 -5.20
C GLU A 63 9.70 1.98 -5.29
N LEU A 64 9.93 0.84 -4.63
CA LEU A 64 8.98 -0.27 -4.54
C LEU A 64 7.78 -0.03 -3.60
N VAL A 65 7.84 0.96 -2.70
CA VAL A 65 6.76 1.23 -1.74
C VAL A 65 5.67 2.08 -2.40
N GLU A 66 6.05 3.10 -3.18
CA GLU A 66 5.10 3.92 -3.94
C GLU A 66 4.37 3.10 -5.02
N ASP A 67 5.07 2.20 -5.72
CA ASP A 67 4.48 1.38 -6.78
C ASP A 67 3.50 0.32 -6.23
N ARG A 68 3.73 -0.19 -5.01
CA ARG A 68 2.81 -1.14 -4.38
C ARG A 68 1.52 -0.46 -3.95
N GLU A 69 1.59 0.66 -3.24
CA GLU A 69 0.39 1.40 -2.82
C GLU A 69 -0.42 1.88 -4.03
N SER A 70 0.25 2.36 -5.08
CA SER A 70 -0.36 2.72 -6.37
C SER A 70 -1.04 1.53 -7.04
N TYR A 71 -0.38 0.36 -7.11
CA TYR A 71 -0.96 -0.85 -7.70
C TYR A 71 -2.17 -1.37 -6.92
N PHE A 72 -2.10 -1.37 -5.58
CA PHE A 72 -3.22 -1.80 -4.74
C PHE A 72 -4.43 -0.87 -4.90
N THR A 73 -4.20 0.44 -4.99
CA THR A 73 -5.27 1.43 -5.20
C THR A 73 -5.87 1.34 -6.60
N GLU A 74 -5.07 1.19 -7.66
CA GLU A 74 -5.58 0.99 -9.03
C GLU A 74 -6.35 -0.33 -9.19
N LYS A 75 -5.87 -1.42 -8.57
CA LYS A 75 -6.56 -2.71 -8.58
C LYS A 75 -7.90 -2.61 -7.84
N ARG A 76 -7.92 -2.05 -6.63
CA ARG A 76 -9.15 -1.81 -5.85
C ARG A 76 -10.15 -0.96 -6.66
N LYS A 77 -9.69 0.09 -7.34
CA LYS A 77 -10.55 0.91 -8.20
C LYS A 77 -11.18 0.11 -9.34
N ARG A 78 -10.39 -0.69 -10.06
CA ARG A 78 -10.92 -1.55 -11.15
C ARG A 78 -11.90 -2.60 -10.64
N ASP A 79 -11.63 -3.19 -9.48
CA ASP A 79 -12.51 -4.17 -8.86
C ASP A 79 -13.84 -3.53 -8.43
N LEU A 80 -13.81 -2.31 -7.88
CA LEU A 80 -15.01 -1.54 -7.55
C LEU A 80 -15.82 -1.19 -8.81
N GLU A 81 -15.17 -0.72 -9.88
CA GLU A 81 -15.84 -0.43 -11.15
C GLU A 81 -16.53 -1.68 -11.71
N ARG A 82 -15.87 -2.84 -11.66
CA ARG A 82 -16.47 -4.12 -12.05
C ARG A 82 -17.67 -4.49 -11.19
N GLN A 83 -17.57 -4.35 -9.87
CA GLN A 83 -18.68 -4.63 -8.95
C GLN A 83 -19.89 -3.74 -9.25
N ILE A 84 -19.69 -2.44 -9.51
CA ILE A 84 -20.76 -1.52 -9.90
C ILE A 84 -21.46 -2.01 -11.18
N VAL A 85 -20.70 -2.38 -12.21
CA VAL A 85 -21.26 -2.86 -13.48
C VAL A 85 -22.04 -4.15 -13.29
N VAL A 86 -21.49 -5.12 -12.57
CA VAL A 86 -22.14 -6.41 -12.29
C VAL A 86 -23.43 -6.21 -11.49
N THR A 87 -23.42 -5.38 -10.45
CA THR A 87 -24.59 -5.06 -9.64
C THR A 87 -25.70 -4.43 -10.46
N ARG A 88 -25.38 -3.45 -11.31
CA ARG A 88 -26.37 -2.80 -12.19
C ARG A 88 -26.99 -3.78 -13.19
N LEU A 89 -26.17 -4.64 -13.79
CA LEU A 89 -26.65 -5.66 -14.71
C LEU A 89 -27.58 -6.65 -14.00
N ALA A 90 -27.23 -7.09 -12.79
CA ALA A 90 -28.08 -7.94 -11.97
C ALA A 90 -29.42 -7.26 -11.62
N CYS A 91 -29.39 -6.00 -11.19
CA CYS A 91 -30.60 -5.23 -10.89
C CYS A 91 -31.52 -5.09 -12.11
N LEU A 92 -30.96 -4.81 -13.30
CA LEU A 92 -31.73 -4.74 -14.55
C LEU A 92 -32.35 -6.08 -14.94
N ASN A 93 -31.60 -7.18 -14.80
CA ASN A 93 -32.11 -8.53 -15.09
C ASN A 93 -33.26 -8.89 -14.14
N THR A 94 -33.09 -8.65 -12.83
CA THR A 94 -34.12 -8.90 -11.82
C THR A 94 -35.35 -8.02 -12.05
N ALA A 95 -35.17 -6.71 -12.31
CA ALA A 95 -36.27 -5.80 -12.62
C ALA A 95 -37.05 -6.25 -13.87
N THR A 96 -36.35 -6.79 -14.87
CA THR A 96 -36.98 -7.34 -16.08
C THR A 96 -37.86 -8.54 -15.73
N GLU A 97 -37.38 -9.49 -14.93
CA GLU A 97 -38.16 -10.66 -14.50
C GLU A 97 -39.37 -10.26 -13.64
N ILE A 98 -39.21 -9.29 -12.74
CA ILE A 98 -40.33 -8.74 -11.94
C ILE A 98 -41.39 -8.10 -12.84
N LEU A 99 -40.99 -7.35 -13.87
CA LEU A 99 -41.96 -6.67 -14.73
C LEU A 99 -42.62 -7.63 -15.74
N LYS A 100 -41.92 -8.69 -16.17
CA LYS A 100 -42.48 -9.76 -17.00
C LYS A 100 -43.68 -10.44 -16.34
N SER A 101 -43.68 -10.60 -15.02
CA SER A 101 -44.77 -11.25 -14.29
C SER A 101 -46.03 -10.39 -14.19
N HIS A 102 -45.91 -9.06 -14.37
CA HIS A 102 -46.99 -8.11 -14.10
C HIS A 102 -47.55 -7.39 -15.33
N ALA A 103 -46.80 -7.22 -16.45
CA ALA A 103 -47.33 -6.57 -17.65
C ALA A 103 -46.55 -6.85 -18.94
N ARG A 104 -47.26 -6.91 -20.08
CA ARG A 104 -46.69 -6.75 -21.43
C ARG A 104 -47.29 -5.51 -22.11
N PRO A 105 -46.54 -4.70 -22.87
CA PRO A 105 -45.07 -4.64 -22.97
C PRO A 105 -44.43 -3.89 -21.79
N ILE A 106 -43.19 -4.26 -21.45
CA ILE A 106 -42.40 -3.58 -20.42
C ILE A 106 -42.00 -2.20 -20.93
N LYS A 107 -42.44 -1.15 -20.23
CA LYS A 107 -42.02 0.23 -20.53
C LYS A 107 -40.63 0.47 -19.93
N ALA A 108 -39.72 1.06 -20.72
CA ALA A 108 -38.37 1.40 -20.25
C ALA A 108 -38.37 2.22 -18.95
N LYS A 109 -39.28 3.19 -18.82
CA LYS A 109 -39.44 4.00 -17.60
C LYS A 109 -39.72 3.14 -16.36
N SER A 110 -40.57 2.12 -16.49
CA SER A 110 -40.88 1.22 -15.38
C SER A 110 -39.71 0.30 -15.04
N LEU A 111 -38.98 -0.18 -16.06
CA LEU A 111 -37.78 -1.00 -15.89
C LEU A 111 -36.70 -0.26 -15.10
N PHE A 112 -36.34 0.94 -15.53
CA PHE A 112 -35.32 1.73 -14.86
C PHE A 112 -35.74 2.11 -13.43
N ARG A 113 -37.01 2.42 -13.20
CA ARG A 113 -37.50 2.74 -11.84
C ARG A 113 -37.31 1.55 -10.88
N VAL A 114 -37.70 0.35 -11.29
CA VAL A 114 -37.56 -0.85 -10.44
C VAL A 114 -36.08 -1.21 -10.25
N ALA A 115 -35.27 -1.09 -11.30
CA ALA A 115 -33.82 -1.35 -11.19
C ALA A 115 -33.14 -0.35 -10.24
N GLU A 116 -33.52 0.93 -10.26
CA GLU A 116 -33.01 1.96 -9.34
C GLU A 116 -33.41 1.68 -7.88
N GLU A 117 -34.64 1.24 -7.63
CA GLU A 117 -35.08 0.84 -6.29
C GLU A 117 -34.27 -0.36 -5.76
N LEU A 118 -33.99 -1.35 -6.62
CA LEU A 118 -33.15 -2.50 -6.29
C LEU A 118 -31.70 -2.07 -6.01
N GLU A 119 -31.13 -1.24 -6.87
CA GLU A 119 -29.76 -0.72 -6.73
C GLU A 119 -29.62 0.06 -5.40
N ASN A 120 -30.58 0.92 -5.07
CA ASN A 120 -30.62 1.63 -3.79
C ASN A 120 -30.76 0.70 -2.57
N TRP A 121 -31.46 -0.42 -2.71
CA TRP A 121 -31.51 -1.43 -1.64
C TRP A 121 -30.17 -2.14 -1.46
N VAL A 122 -29.50 -2.55 -2.54
CA VAL A 122 -28.18 -3.19 -2.50
C VAL A 122 -27.14 -2.27 -1.86
N TRP A 123 -27.05 -1.00 -2.28
CA TRP A 123 -26.06 -0.06 -1.73
C TRP A 123 -26.27 0.25 -0.25
N ARG A 124 -27.52 0.22 0.25
CA ARG A 124 -27.80 0.34 1.70
C ARG A 124 -27.32 -0.85 2.52
N GLY A 125 -27.23 -2.03 1.91
CA GLY A 125 -26.60 -3.21 2.50
C GLY A 125 -25.08 -3.05 2.49
N LEU A 126 -24.52 -2.83 1.31
CA LEU A 126 -23.06 -2.79 1.10
C LEU A 126 -22.37 -1.65 1.85
N LYS A 127 -22.99 -0.47 1.98
CA LYS A 127 -22.43 0.64 2.75
C LYS A 127 -22.09 0.23 4.19
N ARG A 128 -22.92 -0.60 4.82
CA ARG A 128 -22.69 -1.08 6.19
C ARG A 128 -21.56 -2.11 6.28
N GLU A 129 -21.33 -2.87 5.23
CA GLU A 129 -20.21 -3.82 5.14
C GLU A 129 -18.90 -3.05 4.90
N ILE A 130 -18.88 -2.13 3.96
CA ILE A 130 -17.70 -1.28 3.69
C ILE A 130 -17.30 -0.47 4.93
N GLU A 131 -18.27 0.12 5.65
CA GLU A 131 -17.98 0.84 6.90
C GLU A 131 -17.38 -0.06 7.98
N ARG A 132 -17.75 -1.35 8.02
CA ARG A 132 -17.18 -2.34 8.94
C ARG A 132 -15.76 -2.73 8.53
N ASP A 133 -15.54 -3.01 7.25
CA ASP A 133 -14.22 -3.40 6.73
C ASP A 133 -13.18 -2.28 6.95
N ILE A 134 -13.59 -1.01 6.76
CA ILE A 134 -12.72 0.16 7.04
C ILE A 134 -12.39 0.27 8.53
N GLU A 135 -13.34 -0.04 9.42
CA GLU A 135 -13.12 -0.02 10.87
C GLU A 135 -12.19 -1.16 11.31
N GLU A 136 -12.33 -2.35 10.71
CA GLU A 136 -11.44 -3.50 10.93
C GLU A 136 -10.01 -3.22 10.45
N ASP A 137 -9.84 -2.71 9.23
CA ASP A 137 -8.53 -2.28 8.69
C ASP A 137 -7.87 -1.22 9.59
N ARG A 138 -8.65 -0.29 10.17
CA ARG A 138 -8.12 0.74 11.09
C ARG A 138 -7.66 0.15 12.42
N MET A 139 -8.40 -0.81 12.98
CA MET A 139 -8.03 -1.47 14.22
C MET A 139 -6.79 -2.36 14.08
N GLU A 140 -6.57 -2.98 12.93
CA GLU A 140 -5.34 -3.76 12.68
C GLU A 140 -4.09 -2.87 12.64
N LEU A 141 -4.20 -1.67 12.07
CA LEU A 141 -3.10 -0.70 12.03
C LEU A 141 -2.79 -0.05 13.38
N GLU A 142 -3.80 0.15 14.24
CA GLU A 142 -3.63 0.73 15.58
C GLU A 142 -3.18 -0.31 16.62
N GLY A 143 -3.27 -1.61 16.33
CA GLY A 143 -2.87 -2.71 17.22
C GLY A 143 -1.41 -3.16 17.10
N GLU A 144 -0.64 -2.59 16.18
CA GLU A 144 0.78 -2.89 15.95
C GLU A 144 1.75 -1.89 16.64
N GLU A 145 1.26 -0.91 17.41
CA GLU A 145 2.07 -0.01 18.27
C GLU A 145 2.26 -0.54 19.70
#